data_AF-A0A432UUA1-F1
#
_entry.id   AF-A0A432UUA1-F1
#
_cell.length_a   1.000
_cell.length_b   1.000
_cell.length_c   1.000
_cell.angle_alpha   90.00
_cell.angle_beta   90.00
_cell.angle_gamma   90.00
#
_symmetry.space_group_name_H-M   'P 1'
#
loop_
_entity.id
_entity.type
_entity.pdbx_description
1 polymer ?
#
loop_
_entity_poly.entity_id
_entity_poly.type
_entity_poly.pdbx_seq_one_letter_code
_entity_poly.pdbx_strand_id
1 'polypeptide(L)' 'VIGRKAWLFADTPAGAKASALYYTLIETAKANGLEPYAYLNYVIGKMADVETVEQWEALLPWNMK' A
#
# COMPACT_ATOMS: atom_id res chain seq x y z
N VAL A 1 14.05 -13.23 -8.84
CA VAL A 1 12.64 -13.54 -8.52
C VAL A 1 12.50 -13.88 -7.03
N ILE A 2 12.39 -12.86 -6.18
CA ILE A 2 12.24 -13.02 -4.72
C ILE A 2 10.78 -13.32 -4.34
N GLY A 3 9.81 -12.86 -5.14
CA GLY A 3 8.39 -13.06 -4.90
C GLY A 3 7.95 -14.53 -4.77
N ARG A 4 8.60 -15.47 -5.47
CA ARG A 4 8.24 -16.90 -5.41
C ARG A 4 8.64 -17.57 -4.09
N LYS A 5 9.62 -17.03 -3.36
CA LYS A 5 10.02 -17.50 -2.02
C LYS A 5 9.17 -16.88 -0.89
N ALA A 6 8.43 -15.81 -1.17
CA ALA A 6 7.60 -15.10 -0.18
C ALA A 6 6.18 -15.68 -0.01
N TRP A 7 5.81 -16.71 -0.78
CA TRP A 7 4.51 -17.40 -0.66
C TRP A 7 4.30 -18.09 0.69
N LEU A 8 5.33 -18.13 1.56
CA LEU A 8 5.23 -18.61 2.93
C LEU A 8 4.19 -17.84 3.78
N PHE A 9 3.84 -16.60 3.39
CA PHE A 9 2.82 -15.79 4.07
C PHE A 9 1.44 -15.83 3.37
N ALA A 10 1.30 -16.61 2.30
CA ALA A 10 0.04 -16.83 1.58
C ALA A 10 -0.57 -18.20 1.95
N ASP A 11 -0.38 -18.66 3.19
CA ASP A 11 -0.95 -19.91 3.71
C ASP A 11 -2.45 -19.79 4.04
N THR A 12 -2.97 -18.57 4.08
CA THR A 12 -4.39 -18.27 4.30
C THR A 12 -4.93 -17.27 3.28
N PRO A 13 -6.23 -17.33 2.93
CA PRO A 13 -6.87 -16.33 2.06
C PRO A 13 -6.69 -14.89 2.55
N ALA A 14 -6.67 -14.69 3.87
CA ALA A 14 -6.43 -13.39 4.49
C ALA A 14 -4.99 -12.90 4.23
N GLY A 15 -3.98 -13.77 4.40
CA GLY A 15 -2.58 -13.44 4.12
C GLY A 15 -2.31 -13.17 2.64
N ALA A 16 -2.95 -13.95 1.75
CA ALA A 16 -2.89 -13.71 0.31
C ALA A 16 -3.51 -12.36 -0.07
N LYS A 17 -4.67 -12.02 0.51
CA LYS A 17 -5.33 -10.72 0.29
C LYS A 17 -4.48 -9.55 0.81
N ALA A 18 -3.91 -9.67 2.01
CA ALA A 18 -3.03 -8.66 2.55
C ALA A 18 -1.79 -8.45 1.66
N SER A 19 -1.17 -9.54 1.21
CA SER A 19 -0.02 -9.48 0.30
C SER A 19 -0.37 -8.78 -1.01
N ALA A 20 -1.51 -9.14 -1.63
CA ALA A 20 -1.98 -8.50 -2.85
C ALA A 20 -2.24 -7.00 -2.68
N LEU A 21 -2.80 -6.59 -1.54
CA LEU A 21 -3.02 -5.17 -1.21
C LEU A 21 -1.68 -4.42 -1.08
N TYR A 22 -0.71 -4.98 -0.35
CA TYR A 22 0.62 -4.39 -0.22
C TYR A 22 1.31 -4.21 -1.57
N TYR A 23 1.30 -5.23 -2.43
CA TYR A 23 1.88 -5.11 -3.77
C TYR A 23 1.14 -4.07 -4.62
N THR A 24 -0.18 -4.03 -4.55
CA THR A 24 -0.98 -3.04 -5.28
C THR A 24 -0.60 -1.62 -4.88
N LEU A 25 -0.45 -1.32 -3.57
CA LEU A 25 -0.04 0.00 -3.10
C LEU A 25 1.37 0.37 -3.58
N ILE A 26 2.30 -0.58 -3.55
CA ILE A 26 3.68 -0.37 -4.04
C ILE A 26 3.69 -0.03 -5.54
N GLU A 27 2.99 -0.82 -6.36
CA GLU A 27 2.93 -0.58 -7.80
C GLU A 27 2.20 0.72 -8.13
N THR A 28 1.19 1.10 -7.34
CA THR A 28 0.49 2.38 -7.50
C THR A 28 1.42 3.56 -7.19
N ALA A 29 2.22 3.48 -6.12
CA ALA A 29 3.22 4.50 -5.79
C ALA A 29 4.24 4.68 -6.92
N LYS A 30 4.79 3.57 -7.44
CA LYS A 30 5.72 3.59 -8.57
C LYS A 30 5.09 4.19 -9.83
N ALA A 31 3.85 3.84 -10.13
CA ALA A 31 3.13 4.35 -11.30
C ALA A 31 2.92 5.87 -11.23
N ASN A 32 2.87 6.45 -10.02
CA ASN A 32 2.79 7.89 -9.78
C ASN A 32 4.18 8.55 -9.57
N GLY A 33 5.27 7.82 -9.77
CA GLY A 33 6.63 8.34 -9.62
C GLY A 33 7.08 8.57 -8.17
N LEU A 34 6.34 8.05 -7.19
CA LEU A 34 6.66 8.17 -5.77
C LEU A 34 7.61 7.05 -5.32
N GLU A 35 8.44 7.34 -4.32
CA GLU A 35 9.22 6.32 -3.63
C GLU A 35 8.25 5.45 -2.79
N PRO A 36 8.16 4.12 -3.06
CA PRO A 36 7.12 3.28 -2.46
C PRO A 36 7.17 3.19 -0.94
N TYR A 37 8.35 3.20 -0.34
CA TYR A 37 8.50 3.09 1.11
C TYR A 37 8.02 4.37 1.81
N ALA A 38 8.35 5.54 1.28
CA ALA A 38 7.86 6.83 1.75
C ALA A 38 6.33 6.93 1.64
N TYR A 39 5.76 6.51 0.51
CA TYR A 39 4.31 6.48 0.31
C TYR A 39 3.62 5.54 1.33
N LEU A 40 4.12 4.32 1.52
CA LEU A 40 3.56 3.39 2.48
C LEU A 40 3.63 3.91 3.92
N ASN A 41 4.76 4.47 4.34
CA ASN A 41 4.90 5.07 5.67
C ASN A 41 3.94 6.24 5.88
N TYR A 42 3.74 7.07 4.87
CA TYR A 42 2.79 8.17 4.93
C TYR A 42 1.35 7.67 5.09
N VAL A 43 0.91 6.74 4.24
CA VAL A 43 -0.45 6.20 4.28
C VAL A 43 -0.70 5.46 5.60
N ILE A 44 0.18 4.55 6.02
CA ILE A 44 0.02 3.79 7.27
C ILE A 44 0.08 4.72 8.49
N GLY A 45 0.94 5.73 8.47
CA GLY A 45 1.05 6.70 9.56
C GLY A 45 -0.18 7.61 9.70
N LYS A 46 -0.90 7.87 8.60
CA LYS A 46 -2.10 8.71 8.58
C LYS A 46 -3.40 7.93 8.67
N MET A 47 -3.41 6.63 8.35
CA MET A 47 -4.64 5.84 8.27
C MET A 47 -5.44 5.80 9.58
N ALA A 48 -4.78 5.93 10.73
CA ALA A 48 -5.42 5.90 12.04
C ALA A 48 -6.22 7.18 12.35
N ASP A 49 -5.88 8.29 11.69
CA ASP A 49 -6.48 9.62 11.91
C ASP A 49 -7.55 9.96 10.87
N VAL A 50 -7.88 9.03 9.96
CA VAL A 50 -8.79 9.25 8.84
C VAL A 50 -10.17 8.71 9.16
N GLU A 51 -11.16 9.61 9.18
CA GLU A 51 -12.56 9.28 9.50
C GLU A 51 -13.49 9.47 8.30
N THR A 52 -13.12 10.34 7.37
CA THR A 52 -13.95 10.75 6.23
C THR A 52 -13.40 10.25 4.89
N VAL A 53 -14.26 10.15 3.88
CA VAL A 53 -13.88 9.69 2.53
C VAL A 53 -12.91 10.67 1.88
N GLU A 54 -13.12 11.97 2.10
CA GLU A 54 -12.28 13.04 1.56
C GLU A 54 -10.85 12.98 2.11
N GLN A 55 -10.71 12.61 3.39
CA GLN A 55 -9.39 12.39 4.01
C GLN A 55 -8.70 11.14 3.43
N TRP A 56 -9.44 10.09 3.08
CA TRP A 56 -8.87 8.94 2.36
C TRP A 56 -8.41 9.33 0.95
N GLU A 57 -9.20 10.13 0.24
CA GLU A 57 -8.82 10.62 -1.09
C GLU A 57 -7.57 11.49 -1.04
N ALA A 58 -7.39 12.29 0.02
CA ALA A 58 -6.18 13.08 0.23
C ALA A 58 -4.90 12.24 0.40
N LEU A 59 -5.02 10.98 0.85
CA LEU A 59 -3.88 10.07 0.99
C LEU A 59 -3.47 9.38 -0.32
N LEU A 60 -4.25 9.55 -1.39
CA LEU A 60 -3.97 8.91 -2.67
C LEU A 60 -2.72 9.48 -3.34
N PRO A 61 -1.99 8.68 -4.13
CA PRO A 61 -0.62 8.99 -4.53
C PRO A 61 -0.52 10.20 -5.47
N TRP A 62 -1.59 10.57 -6.17
CA TRP A 62 -1.62 11.79 -6.98
C TRP A 62 -1.71 13.08 -6.17
N ASN A 63 -2.04 13.00 -4.88
CA ASN A 63 -2.08 14.14 -3.96
C ASN A 63 -0.77 14.34 -3.18
N MET A 64 0.13 13.35 -3.18
CA MET A 64 1.49 13.49 -2.66
C MET A 64 2.41 14.09 -3.72
N LYS A 65 3.10 15.19 -3.38
CA LYS A 65 4.18 15.79 -4.19
C LYS A 65 5.54 15.42 -3.63
#